data_AF-A0A518H173-F1
#
_entry.id   AF-A0A518H173-F1
#
_cell.length_a   1.000
_cell.length_b   1.000
_cell.length_c   1.000
_cell.angle_alpha   90.00
_cell.angle_beta   90.00
_cell.angle_gamma   90.00
#
_symmetry.space_group_name_H-M   'P 1'
#
loop_
_entity.id
_entity.type
_entity.pdbx_description
1 polymer ?
#
loop_
_entity_poly.entity_id
_entity_poly.type
_entity_poly.pdbx_seq_one_letter_code
_entity_poly.pdbx_strand_id
1 'polypeptide(L)'
;MTGSVTADALERLRRAVARQPYPLVFATVGGAPPYGFPSPDSDYDLRGCHVLPLREVVGLGTGRETVEASANDGGLELDLVTHDAREFFGLLL
;
A
#
# COMPACT_ATOMS: atom_id res chain seq x y z
N MET A 1 -27.26 -3.64 6.55
CA MET A 1 -26.57 -2.35 6.31
C MET A 1 -25.04 -2.45 6.39
N THR A 2 -24.45 -3.51 6.94
CA THR A 2 -22.99 -3.66 7.15
C THR A 2 -22.18 -4.03 5.90
N GLY A 3 -22.81 -4.55 4.83
CA GLY A 3 -22.11 -4.96 3.61
C GLY A 3 -21.81 -3.84 2.60
N SER A 4 -22.53 -2.71 2.64
CA SER A 4 -22.29 -1.61 1.69
C SER A 4 -21.11 -0.71 2.11
N VAL A 5 -20.89 -0.57 3.41
CA VAL A 5 -19.81 0.26 3.98
C VAL A 5 -18.43 -0.33 3.68
N THR A 6 -18.31 -1.67 3.70
CA THR A 6 -17.06 -2.38 3.38
C THR A 6 -16.73 -2.35 1.88
N ALA A 7 -17.74 -2.42 1.01
CA ALA A 7 -17.53 -2.30 -0.43
C ALA A 7 -17.04 -0.91 -0.85
N ASP A 8 -17.58 0.15 -0.22
CA ASP A 8 -17.15 1.53 -0.46
C ASP A 8 -15.71 1.76 0.02
N ALA A 9 -15.37 1.28 1.22
CA ALA A 9 -13.99 1.34 1.73
C ALA A 9 -13.00 0.62 0.81
N LEU A 10 -13.35 -0.57 0.31
CA LEU A 10 -12.51 -1.31 -0.64
C LEU A 10 -12.29 -0.56 -1.95
N GLU A 11 -13.31 0.13 -2.45
CA GLU A 11 -13.19 0.94 -3.67
C GLU A 11 -12.27 2.15 -3.45
N ARG A 12 -12.37 2.82 -2.30
CA ARG A 12 -11.45 3.91 -1.92
C ARG A 12 -10.01 3.42 -1.79
N LEU A 13 -9.81 2.26 -1.14
CA LEU A 13 -8.51 1.60 -1.05
C LEU A 13 -7.92 1.33 -2.45
N ARG A 14 -8.71 0.74 -3.36
CA ARG A 14 -8.28 0.51 -4.74
C ARG A 14 -7.88 1.79 -5.47
N ARG A 15 -8.66 2.86 -5.33
CA ARG A 15 -8.37 4.16 -5.93
C ARG A 15 -7.08 4.77 -5.40
N ALA A 16 -6.81 4.66 -4.10
CA ALA A 16 -5.58 5.15 -3.50
C ALA A 16 -4.36 4.35 -3.98
N VAL A 17 -4.46 3.03 -3.94
CA VAL A 17 -3.41 2.11 -4.41
C VAL A 17 -3.11 2.28 -5.90
N ALA A 18 -4.11 2.59 -6.73
CA ALA A 18 -3.94 2.84 -8.17
C ALA A 18 -3.13 4.11 -8.50
N ARG A 19 -2.89 5.00 -7.53
CA ARG A 19 -2.05 6.21 -7.71
C ARG A 19 -0.55 5.93 -7.55
N GLN A 20 -0.17 4.71 -7.16
CA GLN A 20 1.23 4.31 -7.05
C GLN A 20 1.96 4.52 -8.40
N PRO A 21 3.17 5.12 -8.39
CA PRO A 21 3.93 5.42 -9.60
C PRO A 21 4.45 4.17 -10.33
N TYR A 22 4.49 3.03 -9.65
CA TYR A 22 5.01 1.77 -10.19
C TYR A 22 3.95 0.67 -10.18
N PRO A 23 4.02 -0.28 -11.13
CA PRO A 23 3.17 -1.45 -11.12
C PRO A 23 3.33 -2.24 -9.81
N LEU A 24 2.22 -2.49 -9.13
CA LEU A 24 2.19 -3.29 -7.92
C LEU A 24 2.13 -4.77 -8.26
N VAL A 25 2.96 -5.56 -7.60
CA VAL A 25 2.85 -7.03 -7.57
C VAL A 25 1.70 -7.42 -6.64
N PHE A 26 1.69 -6.84 -5.44
CA PHE A 26 0.62 -6.96 -4.48
C PHE A 26 0.63 -5.77 -3.50
N ALA A 27 -0.51 -5.54 -2.87
CA ALA A 27 -0.64 -4.72 -1.66
C ALA A 27 -1.56 -5.48 -0.70
N THR A 28 -1.16 -5.56 0.57
CA THR A 28 -1.92 -6.18 1.65
C THR A 28 -2.24 -5.15 2.70
N VAL A 29 -3.41 -5.27 3.32
CA VAL A 29 -3.71 -4.54 4.54
C VAL A 29 -2.88 -5.15 5.66
N GLY A 30 -2.01 -4.35 6.26
CA GLY A 30 -1.29 -4.65 7.50
C GLY A 30 -1.92 -3.89 8.67
N GLY A 31 -1.39 -4.07 9.88
CA GLY A 31 -1.61 -3.09 10.96
C GLY A 31 -2.99 -3.03 11.63
N ALA A 32 -3.99 -3.85 11.26
CA ALA A 32 -5.21 -3.95 12.07
C ALA A 32 -4.81 -4.26 13.53
N PRO A 33 -5.36 -3.55 14.54
CA PRO A 33 -4.97 -3.76 15.93
C PRO A 33 -5.05 -5.25 16.25
N PRO A 34 -4.05 -5.86 16.92
CA PRO A 34 -4.02 -7.30 17.21
C PRO A 34 -5.24 -7.82 17.99
N TYR A 35 -6.12 -6.92 18.45
CA TYR A 35 -7.35 -7.19 19.21
C TYR A 35 -8.64 -6.70 18.53
N GLY A 36 -8.60 -6.26 17.26
CA GLY A 36 -9.77 -6.29 16.36
C GLY A 36 -10.95 -5.36 16.68
N PHE A 37 -10.76 -4.22 17.35
CA PHE A 37 -11.81 -3.22 17.46
C PHE A 37 -11.68 -2.21 16.31
N PRO A 38 -12.60 -2.22 15.31
CA PRO A 38 -12.66 -1.16 14.32
C PRO A 38 -13.05 0.14 15.04
N SER A 39 -12.08 1.03 15.25
CA SER A 39 -12.38 2.42 15.52
C SER A 39 -12.86 3.06 14.21
N PRO A 40 -13.91 3.90 14.22
CA PRO A 40 -14.31 4.71 13.07
C PRO A 40 -13.17 5.52 12.45
N ASP A 41 -12.14 5.80 13.26
CA ASP A 41 -10.95 6.59 12.91
C ASP A 41 -9.68 5.72 12.76
N SER A 42 -9.81 4.41 12.53
CA SER A 42 -8.63 3.55 12.35
C SER A 42 -8.06 3.69 10.94
N ASP A 43 -6.78 4.05 10.87
CA ASP A 43 -6.02 4.13 9.63
C ASP A 43 -5.91 2.75 8.95
N TYR A 44 -5.94 2.72 7.62
CA TYR A 44 -5.59 1.54 6.84
C TYR A 44 -4.10 1.56 6.54
N ASP A 45 -3.34 0.76 7.29
CA ASP A 45 -1.95 0.44 6.94
C ASP A 45 -1.92 -0.55 5.77
N LEU A 46 -1.28 -0.19 4.68
CA LEU A 46 -1.02 -1.08 3.56
C LEU A 46 0.48 -1.26 3.38
N ARG A 47 0.87 -2.52 3.18
CA ARG A 47 2.24 -2.89 2.85
C ARG A 47 2.23 -3.67 1.55
N GLY A 48 3.24 -3.50 0.70
CA GLY A 48 3.23 -4.19 -0.58
C GLY A 48 4.57 -4.23 -1.28
N CYS A 49 4.52 -4.74 -2.50
CA CYS A 49 5.67 -4.87 -3.38
C CYS A 49 5.34 -4.30 -4.76
N HIS A 50 6.23 -3.48 -5.30
CA HIS A 50 6.17 -2.97 -6.68
C HIS A 50 7.37 -3.46 -7.50
N VAL A 51 7.33 -3.21 -8.81
CA VAL A 51 8.45 -3.48 -9.71
C VAL A 51 8.92 -2.18 -10.34
N LEU A 52 10.19 -1.86 -10.15
CA LEU A 52 10.83 -0.76 -10.86
C LEU A 52 11.00 -1.09 -12.36
N PRO A 53 10.88 -0.08 -13.24
CA PRO A 53 11.14 -0.28 -14.66
C PRO A 53 12.61 -0.64 -14.88
N LEU A 54 12.90 -1.49 -15.86
CA LEU A 54 14.24 -2.06 -16.08
C LEU A 54 15.38 -1.02 -16.06
N ARG A 55 15.18 0.14 -16.68
CA ARG A 55 16.18 1.23 -16.74
C ARG A 55 16.62 1.75 -15.35
N GLU A 56 15.73 1.66 -14.35
CA GLU A 56 15.98 2.08 -12.97
C GLU A 56 16.59 0.97 -12.12
N VAL A 57 16.53 -0.28 -12.62
CA VAL A 57 17.15 -1.45 -12.00
C VAL A 57 18.59 -1.64 -12.49
N VAL A 58 18.83 -1.47 -13.81
CA VAL A 58 20.16 -1.66 -14.42
C VAL A 58 20.94 -0.35 -14.63
N GLY A 59 20.36 0.77 -14.21
CA GLY A 59 20.99 2.08 -14.32
C GLY A 59 22.18 2.25 -13.38
N LEU A 60 22.89 3.37 -13.52
CA LEU A 60 24.03 3.71 -12.66
C LEU A 60 23.62 4.13 -11.24
N GLY A 61 22.34 4.45 -11.05
CA GLY A 61 21.75 4.72 -9.75
C GLY A 61 20.56 3.79 -9.51
N THR A 62 20.29 3.49 -8.25
CA THR A 62 19.08 2.76 -7.87
C THR A 62 17.86 3.65 -8.07
N GLY A 63 16.79 3.08 -8.65
CA GLY A 63 15.48 3.70 -8.66
C GLY A 63 14.90 3.90 -7.26
N ARG A 64 13.68 4.43 -7.18
CA ARG A 64 12.98 4.61 -5.90
C ARG A 64 12.51 3.25 -5.36
N GLU A 65 13.40 2.55 -4.65
CA GLU A 65 13.14 1.22 -4.10
C GLU A 65 11.98 1.24 -3.08
N THR A 66 11.85 2.28 -2.24
CA THR A 66 10.71 2.44 -1.32
C THR A 66 9.77 3.58 -1.76
N VAL A 67 8.47 3.29 -1.86
CA VAL A 67 7.42 4.28 -2.09
C VAL A 67 6.48 4.35 -0.89
N GLU A 68 6.38 5.53 -0.32
CA GLU A 68 5.44 5.89 0.74
C GLU A 68 4.39 6.83 0.17
N ALA A 69 3.12 6.56 0.48
CA ALA A 69 1.99 7.36 0.05
C ALA A 69 0.89 7.33 1.14
N SER A 70 0.55 8.51 1.66
CA SER A 70 -0.58 8.67 2.56
C SER A 70 -1.75 9.34 1.83
N ALA A 71 -2.98 8.91 2.12
CA ALA A 71 -4.19 9.46 1.53
C ALA A 71 -5.30 9.62 2.57
N ASN A 72 -6.10 10.68 2.43
CA ASN A 72 -7.34 10.86 3.18
C ASN A 72 -8.48 11.05 2.15
N ASP A 73 -9.40 10.09 2.09
CA ASP A 73 -10.56 10.10 1.20
C ASP A 73 -11.86 9.96 2.01
N GLY A 74 -12.47 11.10 2.33
CA GLY A 74 -13.77 11.18 3.00
C GLY A 74 -13.77 10.51 4.37
N GLY A 75 -12.73 10.77 5.18
CA GLY A 75 -12.55 10.21 6.52
C GLY A 75 -11.86 8.84 6.55
N LEU A 76 -11.56 8.25 5.39
CA LEU A 76 -10.71 7.06 5.31
C LEU A 76 -9.26 7.51 5.21
N GLU A 77 -8.51 7.29 6.27
CA GLU A 77 -7.06 7.50 6.32
C GLU A 77 -6.33 6.23 5.89
N LEU A 78 -5.31 6.38 5.07
CA LEU A 78 -4.56 5.30 4.46
C LEU A 78 -3.09 5.64 4.46
N ASP A 79 -2.26 4.71 4.91
CA ASP A 79 -0.82 4.78 4.78
C ASP A 79 -0.31 3.57 3.98
N LEU A 80 0.29 3.81 2.82
CA LEU A 80 0.79 2.78 1.92
C LEU A 80 2.29 2.85 1.81
N VAL A 81 2.96 1.76 2.15
CA VAL A 81 4.39 1.59 1.94
C VAL A 81 4.66 0.37 1.08
N THR A 82 5.35 0.57 -0.04
CA THR A 82 5.73 -0.52 -0.96
C THR A 82 7.22 -0.50 -1.21
N HIS A 83 7.80 -1.69 -1.36
CA HIS A 83 9.20 -1.87 -1.71
C HIS A 83 9.32 -2.49 -3.10
N ASP A 84 10.37 -2.13 -3.85
CA ASP A 84 10.74 -2.85 -5.06
C ASP A 84 10.98 -4.33 -4.73
N ALA A 85 10.65 -5.22 -5.66
CA ALA A 85 10.80 -6.67 -5.48
C ALA A 85 12.16 -7.06 -4.89
N ARG A 86 13.27 -6.49 -5.36
CA ARG A 86 14.60 -6.81 -4.84
C ARG A 86 14.73 -6.45 -3.35
N GLU A 87 14.36 -5.23 -2.99
CA GLU A 87 14.40 -4.76 -1.60
C GLU A 87 13.46 -5.60 -0.73
N PHE A 88 12.21 -5.79 -1.18
CA PHE A 88 11.20 -6.58 -0.48
C PHE A 88 11.69 -8.00 -0.14
N PHE A 89 12.20 -8.73 -1.14
CA PHE A 89 12.70 -10.09 -0.92
C PHE A 89 14.00 -10.12 -0.11
N GLY A 90 14.80 -9.06 -0.13
CA GLY A 90 15.97 -8.91 0.73
C GLY A 90 15.65 -8.69 2.21
N LEU A 91 14.45 -8.21 2.52
CA LEU A 91 13.96 -8.00 3.89
C LEU A 91 13.25 -9.23 4.49
N LEU A 92 12.99 -10.27 3.69
CA LEU A 92 12.45 -11.52 4.19
C LEU A 92 13.57 -12.33 4.86
N LEU A 93 13.47 -12.51 6.18
CA LEU A 93 14.35 -13.38 6.98
C LEU A 93 13.83 -14.81 7.02
#